data_AF-A0A9E3AXM2-F1
#
_entry.id   AF-A0A9E3AXM2-F1
#
_cell.length_a   1.000
_cell.length_b   1.000
_cell.length_c   1.000
_cell.angle_alpha   90.00
_cell.angle_beta   90.00
_cell.angle_gamma   90.00
#
_symmetry.space_group_name_H-M   'P 1'
#
loop_
_entity.id
_entity.type
_entity.pdbx_description
1 polymer ?
#
loop_
_entity_poly.entity_id
_entity_poly.type
_entity_poly.pdbx_seq_one_letter_code
_entity_poly.pdbx_strand_id
1 'polypeptide(L)'
;MAAFIKRFRDRGSSAPSFIRLTIAPPTITKLDAYRNDNGTAMIAVTVDPRVTKQQRVRLILNGMDASGANYIFDAPDGNGIVAPANDSQTVCVACPGAHAGKYLVRVSVDGVESELTMSRGAYTDPSVLL
;
A
#
# COMPACT_ATOMS: atom_id res chain seq x y z
N MET A 1 -34.27 64.15 22.42
CA MET A 1 -32.98 64.50 21.77
C MET A 1 -32.24 63.18 21.54
N ALA A 2 -31.79 62.95 20.29
CA ALA A 2 -31.31 61.69 19.68
C ALA A 2 -30.27 60.90 20.54
N ALA A 3 -30.13 59.56 20.41
CA ALA A 3 -29.41 58.94 19.28
C ALA A 3 -29.73 57.45 19.06
N PHE A 4 -29.79 57.08 17.78
CA PHE A 4 -30.09 55.78 17.20
C PHE A 4 -28.77 55.02 16.95
N ILE A 5 -28.51 53.91 17.64
CA ILE A 5 -27.33 53.06 17.42
C ILE A 5 -27.69 51.98 16.38
N LYS A 6 -27.07 52.08 15.21
CA LYS A 6 -27.23 51.18 14.06
C LYS A 6 -26.50 49.87 14.32
N ARG A 7 -27.24 48.75 14.38
CA ARG A 7 -26.72 47.37 14.35
C ARG A 7 -25.81 47.15 13.13
N PHE A 8 -24.55 46.81 13.34
CA PHE A 8 -23.74 46.09 12.35
C PHE A 8 -23.84 44.60 12.65
N ARG A 9 -24.57 43.89 11.78
CA ARG A 9 -24.73 42.43 11.77
C ARG A 9 -23.60 41.80 10.95
N ASP A 10 -23.07 40.71 11.49
CA ASP A 10 -22.19 39.69 10.91
C ASP A 10 -21.62 39.90 9.49
N ARG A 11 -20.28 39.83 9.41
CA ARG A 11 -19.63 39.10 8.31
C ARG A 11 -18.68 38.07 8.92
N GLY A 12 -19.23 36.91 9.27
CA GLY A 12 -18.45 35.71 9.51
C GLY A 12 -17.65 35.39 8.24
N SER A 13 -16.33 35.55 8.32
CA SER A 13 -15.40 35.12 7.29
C SER A 13 -15.33 33.59 7.32
N SER A 14 -16.07 32.92 6.44
CA SER A 14 -15.86 31.50 6.18
C SER A 14 -14.73 31.37 5.17
N ALA A 15 -13.52 31.10 5.65
CA ALA A 15 -12.46 30.64 4.78
C ALA A 15 -12.87 29.29 4.16
N PRO A 16 -12.60 29.04 2.86
CA PRO A 16 -12.88 27.75 2.26
C PRO A 16 -12.08 26.66 2.98
N SER A 17 -12.77 25.67 3.53
CA SER A 17 -12.17 24.47 4.08
C SER A 17 -11.65 23.60 2.93
N PHE A 18 -10.34 23.57 2.74
CA PHE A 18 -9.72 22.57 1.89
C PHE A 18 -9.73 21.23 2.63
N ILE A 19 -10.49 20.26 2.13
CA ILE A 19 -10.37 18.87 2.59
C ILE A 19 -8.97 18.39 2.17
N ARG A 20 -8.07 18.21 3.13
CA ARG A 20 -6.82 17.48 2.89
C ARG A 20 -7.16 15.99 2.91
N LEU A 21 -7.14 15.35 1.75
CA LEU A 21 -7.22 13.89 1.68
C LEU A 21 -5.88 13.32 2.14
N THR A 22 -5.82 12.82 3.37
CA THR A 22 -4.67 12.05 3.85
C THR A 22 -4.94 10.59 3.55
N ILE A 23 -4.19 10.00 2.61
CA ILE A 23 -4.22 8.56 2.35
C ILE A 23 -3.17 7.94 3.28
N ALA A 24 -3.61 7.09 4.22
CA ALA A 24 -2.69 6.37 5.09
C ALA A 24 -1.90 5.33 4.27
N PRO A 25 -0.58 5.18 4.50
CA PRO A 25 0.20 4.11 3.88
C PRO A 25 -0.35 2.73 4.23
N PRO A 26 -0.33 1.78 3.27
CA PRO A 26 -0.68 0.40 3.57
C PRO A 26 0.37 -0.21 4.51
N THR A 27 -0.07 -0.91 5.54
CA THR A 27 0.80 -1.68 6.45
C THR A 27 0.75 -3.15 6.05
N ILE A 28 1.91 -3.78 5.87
CA ILE A 28 2.00 -5.23 5.66
C ILE A 28 1.92 -5.91 7.03
N THR A 29 0.89 -6.71 7.24
CA THR A 29 0.64 -7.41 8.51
C THR A 29 1.03 -8.89 8.47
N LYS A 30 1.09 -9.48 7.27
CA LYS A 30 1.56 -10.84 7.04
C LYS A 30 2.15 -10.98 5.64
N LEU A 31 3.14 -11.87 5.51
CA LEU A 31 3.80 -12.15 4.25
C LEU A 31 4.15 -13.64 4.17
N ASP A 32 3.65 -14.32 3.14
CA ASP A 32 3.95 -15.73 2.88
C ASP A 32 4.42 -15.88 1.42
N ALA A 33 5.44 -16.70 1.19
CA ALA A 33 5.90 -17.08 -0.15
C ALA A 33 5.72 -18.58 -0.40
N TYR A 34 5.32 -18.94 -1.61
CA TYR A 34 5.17 -20.32 -2.06
C TYR A 34 5.40 -20.42 -3.57
N ARG A 35 5.45 -21.64 -4.09
CA ARG A 35 5.52 -21.92 -5.53
C ARG A 35 4.19 -22.49 -5.98
N ASN A 36 3.66 -22.03 -7.11
CA ASN A 36 2.50 -22.68 -7.73
C ASN A 36 2.91 -23.94 -8.51
N ASP A 37 1.93 -24.64 -9.08
CA ASP A 37 2.14 -25.90 -9.82
C ASP A 37 3.12 -25.77 -11.00
N ASN A 38 3.26 -24.56 -11.56
CA ASN A 38 4.18 -24.26 -12.66
C ASN A 38 5.56 -23.78 -12.18
N GLY A 39 5.86 -23.85 -10.88
CA GLY A 39 7.12 -23.41 -10.29
C GLY A 39 7.28 -21.88 -10.20
N THR A 40 6.24 -21.11 -10.51
CA THR A 40 6.27 -19.64 -10.38
C THR A 40 6.18 -19.26 -8.91
N ALA A 41 7.05 -18.34 -8.46
CA ALA A 41 6.97 -17.79 -7.11
C ALA A 41 5.67 -16.99 -6.95
N MET A 42 5.01 -17.20 -5.82
CA MET A 42 3.79 -16.50 -5.42
C MET A 42 4.06 -15.87 -4.06
N ILE A 43 3.70 -14.60 -3.91
CA ILE A 43 3.75 -13.90 -2.63
C ILE A 43 2.32 -13.54 -2.24
N ALA A 44 1.87 -14.08 -1.11
CA ALA A 44 0.65 -13.66 -0.46
C ALA A 44 1.00 -12.57 0.57
N VAL A 45 0.50 -11.36 0.32
CA VAL A 45 0.72 -10.22 1.20
C VAL A 45 -0.60 -9.80 1.83
N THR A 46 -0.64 -9.76 3.16
CA THR A 46 -1.78 -9.26 3.92
C THR A 46 -1.53 -7.80 4.31
N VAL A 47 -2.47 -6.92 3.99
CA VAL A 47 -2.37 -5.47 4.17
C VAL A 47 -3.51 -4.91 5.02
N ASP A 48 -3.21 -3.81 5.70
CA ASP A 48 -4.16 -2.96 6.42
C ASP A 48 -3.92 -1.48 6.04
N PRO A 49 -4.91 -0.74 5.52
CA PRO A 49 -6.30 -1.14 5.27
C PRO A 49 -6.47 -2.19 4.15
N ARG A 50 -7.66 -2.80 4.10
CA ARG A 50 -8.07 -3.72 3.03
C ARG A 50 -8.02 -3.02 1.67
N VAL A 51 -7.70 -3.77 0.62
CA VAL A 51 -7.71 -3.24 -0.75
C VAL A 51 -9.01 -3.59 -1.47
N THR A 52 -9.52 -2.68 -2.30
CA THR A 52 -10.71 -2.92 -3.13
C THR A 52 -10.32 -3.37 -4.54
N LYS A 53 -11.31 -3.83 -5.33
CA LYS A 53 -11.09 -4.25 -6.74
C LYS A 53 -10.51 -3.16 -7.64
N GLN A 54 -10.82 -1.90 -7.37
CA GLN A 54 -10.46 -0.78 -8.24
C GLN A 54 -9.06 -0.23 -7.97
N GLN A 55 -8.48 -0.57 -6.82
CA GLN A 55 -7.17 -0.06 -6.43
C GLN A 55 -6.06 -0.76 -7.19
N ARG A 56 -5.01 -0.01 -7.48
CA ARG A 56 -3.81 -0.52 -8.15
C ARG A 56 -2.81 -0.98 -7.11
N VAL A 57 -2.69 -2.29 -6.94
CA VAL A 57 -1.72 -2.91 -6.03
C VAL A 57 -0.49 -3.37 -6.81
N ARG A 58 0.69 -2.97 -6.35
CA ARG A 58 1.98 -3.45 -6.86
C ARG A 58 2.83 -3.99 -5.73
N LEU A 59 3.43 -5.15 -5.95
CA LEU A 59 4.44 -5.73 -5.09
C LEU A 59 5.82 -5.30 -5.59
N ILE A 60 6.64 -4.78 -4.68
CA ILE A 60 8.00 -4.34 -4.96
C ILE A 60 8.94 -5.21 -4.13
N LEU A 61 9.89 -5.86 -4.79
CA LEU A 61 10.91 -6.69 -4.17
C LEU A 61 12.29 -6.06 -4.39
N ASN A 62 13.01 -5.83 -3.30
CA ASN A 62 14.38 -5.34 -3.34
C ASN A 62 15.32 -6.39 -2.75
N GLY A 63 16.24 -6.91 -3.55
CA GLY A 63 17.20 -7.93 -3.15
C GLY A 63 18.09 -7.42 -2.03
N MET A 64 18.28 -8.26 -1.01
CA MET A 64 19.14 -7.96 0.13
C MET A 64 20.56 -8.49 -0.04
N ASP A 65 20.84 -9.17 -1.14
CA ASP A 65 22.17 -9.68 -1.49
C ASP A 65 22.94 -8.68 -2.38
N ALA A 66 24.16 -9.05 -2.74
CA ALA A 66 25.02 -8.23 -3.59
C ALA A 66 24.55 -8.15 -5.05
N SER A 67 23.53 -8.91 -5.47
CA SER A 67 23.03 -8.86 -6.85
C SER A 67 22.33 -7.55 -7.16
N GLY A 68 21.76 -6.90 -6.14
CA GLY A 68 20.92 -5.72 -6.32
C GLY A 68 19.67 -6.00 -7.16
N ALA A 69 19.20 -7.25 -7.21
CA ALA A 69 18.00 -7.62 -7.96
C ALA A 69 16.79 -6.82 -7.45
N ASN A 70 16.04 -6.20 -8.37
CA ASN A 70 14.85 -5.42 -8.03
C ASN A 70 13.71 -5.79 -8.98
N TYR A 71 12.54 -6.06 -8.42
CA TYR A 71 11.36 -6.45 -9.17
C TYR A 71 10.14 -5.63 -8.77
N ILE A 72 9.26 -5.41 -9.74
CA ILE A 72 7.94 -4.84 -9.53
C ILE A 72 6.93 -5.74 -10.25
N PHE A 73 5.93 -6.20 -9.52
CA PHE A 73 4.86 -7.05 -10.06
C PHE A 73 3.52 -6.43 -9.76
N ASP A 74 2.67 -6.33 -10.78
CA ASP A 74 1.29 -5.92 -10.61
C ASP A 74 0.48 -7.07 -9.99
N ALA A 75 -0.45 -6.73 -9.10
CA ALA A 75 -1.46 -7.67 -8.64
C ALA A 75 -2.36 -8.12 -9.80
N PRO A 76 -2.97 -9.32 -9.71
CA PRO A 76 -3.93 -9.76 -10.72
C PRO A 76 -5.12 -8.81 -10.85
N ASP A 77 -5.83 -8.88 -11.97
CA ASP A 77 -7.02 -8.06 -12.22
C ASP A 77 -8.01 -8.10 -11.04
N GLY A 78 -8.49 -6.93 -10.65
CA GLY A 78 -9.39 -6.78 -9.49
C GLY A 78 -8.76 -7.21 -8.16
N ASN A 79 -7.42 -7.25 -8.07
CA ASN A 79 -6.65 -7.77 -6.93
C ASN A 79 -6.97 -9.24 -6.58
N GLY A 80 -7.48 -10.02 -7.55
CA GLY A 80 -7.91 -11.40 -7.35
C GLY A 80 -9.22 -11.53 -6.55
N ILE A 81 -9.92 -10.42 -6.30
CA ILE A 81 -11.16 -10.40 -5.54
C ILE A 81 -12.31 -10.84 -6.45
N VAL A 82 -12.97 -11.94 -6.09
CA VAL A 82 -14.14 -12.48 -6.80
C VAL A 82 -15.44 -12.10 -6.10
N ALA A 83 -16.54 -12.02 -6.85
CA ALA A 83 -17.86 -11.76 -6.27
C ALA A 83 -18.26 -12.86 -5.26
N PRO A 84 -18.99 -12.53 -4.18
CA PRO A 84 -19.60 -11.23 -3.87
C PRO A 84 -18.69 -10.25 -3.11
N ALA A 85 -17.43 -10.62 -2.83
CA ALA A 85 -16.51 -9.73 -2.10
C ALA A 85 -16.18 -8.48 -2.93
N ASN A 86 -15.95 -7.35 -2.23
CA ASN A 86 -15.55 -6.07 -2.83
C ASN A 86 -14.17 -5.59 -2.36
N ASP A 87 -13.68 -6.17 -1.27
CA ASP A 87 -12.35 -5.95 -0.72
C ASP A 87 -11.69 -7.26 -0.31
N SER A 88 -10.37 -7.21 -0.09
CA SER A 88 -9.60 -8.28 0.53
C SER A 88 -8.48 -7.69 1.37
N GLN A 89 -8.13 -8.38 2.46
CA GLN A 89 -6.90 -8.11 3.19
C GLN A 89 -5.69 -8.73 2.52
N THR A 90 -5.87 -9.81 1.78
CA THR A 90 -4.75 -10.56 1.18
C THR A 90 -4.77 -10.46 -0.33
N VAL A 91 -3.62 -10.14 -0.90
CA VAL A 91 -3.39 -10.12 -2.34
C VAL A 91 -2.31 -11.15 -2.66
N CYS A 92 -2.59 -12.05 -3.60
CA CYS A 92 -1.62 -13.02 -4.09
C CYS A 92 -1.04 -12.53 -5.41
N VAL A 93 0.27 -12.26 -5.43
CA VAL A 93 0.98 -11.72 -6.59
C VAL A 93 1.94 -12.77 -7.14
N ALA A 94 1.81 -13.07 -8.42
CA ALA A 94 2.75 -13.93 -9.13
C ALA A 94 4.04 -13.15 -9.43
N CYS A 95 5.18 -13.78 -9.18
CA CYS A 95 6.51 -13.19 -9.34
C CYS A 95 7.33 -13.98 -10.38
N PRO A 96 6.91 -13.99 -11.66
CA PRO A 96 7.63 -14.72 -12.70
C PRO A 96 9.04 -14.16 -12.88
N GLY A 97 10.02 -15.06 -13.03
CA GLY A 97 11.43 -14.68 -13.21
C GLY A 97 12.13 -14.15 -11.95
N ALA A 98 11.45 -14.06 -10.80
CA ALA A 98 12.12 -13.75 -9.54
C ALA A 98 13.06 -14.89 -9.14
N HIS A 99 14.35 -14.55 -8.98
CA HIS A 99 15.36 -15.52 -8.57
C HIS A 99 15.24 -15.86 -7.09
N ALA A 100 15.71 -17.05 -6.71
CA ALA A 100 15.79 -17.45 -5.31
C ALA A 100 16.70 -16.49 -4.52
N GLY A 101 16.29 -16.11 -3.32
CA GLY A 101 17.00 -15.10 -2.55
C GLY A 101 16.15 -14.42 -1.49
N LYS A 102 16.79 -13.61 -0.64
CA LYS A 102 16.11 -12.81 0.39
C LYS A 102 15.82 -11.41 -0.14
N TYR A 103 14.58 -10.96 0.01
CA TYR A 103 14.11 -9.67 -0.47
C TYR A 103 13.46 -8.86 0.65
N LEU A 104 13.68 -7.54 0.65
CA LEU A 104 12.78 -6.58 1.29
C LEU A 104 11.54 -6.43 0.43
N VAL A 105 10.39 -6.33 1.09
CA VAL A 105 9.09 -6.30 0.43
C VAL A 105 8.35 -5.03 0.76
N ARG A 106 7.84 -4.38 -0.28
CA ARG A 106 6.94 -3.23 -0.17
C ARG A 106 5.72 -3.46 -1.02
N VAL A 107 4.60 -2.88 -0.61
CA VAL A 107 3.37 -2.83 -1.40
C VAL A 107 3.04 -1.38 -1.71
N SER A 108 2.76 -1.08 -2.96
CA SER A 108 2.19 0.20 -3.41
C SER A 108 0.70 0.01 -3.65
N VAL A 109 -0.14 0.76 -2.96
CA VAL A 109 -1.59 0.83 -3.20
C VAL A 109 -1.92 2.23 -3.70
N ASP A 110 -2.41 2.33 -4.94
CA ASP A 110 -2.72 3.62 -5.60
C ASP A 110 -1.57 4.64 -5.56
N GLY A 111 -0.33 4.14 -5.60
CA GLY A 111 0.88 4.96 -5.56
C GLY A 111 1.42 5.26 -4.15
N VAL A 112 0.69 4.90 -3.08
CA VAL A 112 1.18 5.02 -1.71
C VAL A 112 1.88 3.73 -1.31
N GLU A 113 3.14 3.81 -0.90
CA GLU A 113 3.96 2.65 -0.59
C GLU A 113 3.99 2.34 0.91
N SER A 114 4.03 1.06 1.25
CA SER A 114 4.21 0.59 2.62
C SER A 114 5.56 0.99 3.18
N GLU A 115 5.60 1.17 4.49
CA GLU A 115 6.82 1.47 5.23
C GLU A 115 7.74 0.25 5.31
N LEU A 116 9.04 0.54 5.47
CA LEU A 116 10.05 -0.45 5.82
C LEU A 116 10.55 -0.15 7.24
N THR A 117 10.81 -1.20 8.00
CA THR A 117 11.43 -1.10 9.31
C THR A 117 12.95 -1.16 9.17
N MET A 118 13.63 -0.30 9.93
CA MET A 118 15.09 -0.33 10.05
C MET A 118 15.52 -0.97 11.37
N SER A 119 16.61 -1.72 11.32
CA SER A 119 17.36 -2.17 12.49
C SER A 119 18.84 -1.87 12.28
N ARG A 120 19.46 -1.19 13.25
CA ARG A 120 20.89 -0.83 13.23
C ARG A 120 21.32 -0.08 11.95
N GLY A 121 20.45 0.78 11.42
CA GLY A 121 20.74 1.61 10.24
C GLY A 121 20.56 0.91 8.89
N ALA A 122 20.07 -0.32 8.87
CA ALA A 122 19.71 -1.04 7.65
C ALA A 122 18.22 -1.39 7.64
N TYR A 123 17.58 -1.39 6.48
CA TYR A 123 16.23 -1.92 6.33
C TYR A 123 16.25 -3.44 6.49
N THR A 124 15.35 -3.97 7.32
CA THR A 124 15.30 -5.41 7.62
C THR A 124 13.96 -6.05 7.32
N ASP A 125 12.86 -5.28 7.37
CA ASP A 125 11.50 -5.81 7.31
C ASP A 125 10.54 -4.84 6.59
N PRO A 126 9.44 -5.33 6.03
CA PRO A 126 9.10 -6.75 5.83
C PRO A 126 10.05 -7.43 4.85
N SER A 127 10.38 -8.71 5.09
CA SER A 127 11.25 -9.49 4.20
C SER A 127 10.74 -10.90 3.95
N VAL A 128 11.11 -11.45 2.80
CA VAL A 128 10.71 -12.80 2.36
C VAL A 128 11.88 -13.54 1.73
N LEU A 129 11.84 -14.87 1.78
CA LEU A 129 12.76 -15.77 1.09
C LEU A 129 12.01 -16.47 -0.05
N LEU A 130 12.54 -16.38 -1.28
CA LEU A 130 12.00 -17.01 -2.49
C LEU A 130 12.79 -18.21 -2.98
#